data_AF-A0A2G9U1A3-F1
#
_entry.id   AF-A0A2G9U1A3-F1
#
_cell.length_a   1.000
_cell.length_b   1.000
_cell.length_c   1.000
_cell.angle_alpha   90.00
_cell.angle_beta   90.00
_cell.angle_gamma   90.00
#
_symmetry.space_group_name_H-M   'P 1'
#
loop_
_entity.id
_entity.type
_entity.pdbx_description
1 polymer ?
#
loop_
_entity_poly.entity_id
_entity_poly.type
_entity_poly.pdbx_seq_one_letter_code
_entity_poly.pdbx_strand_id
1 'polypeptide(L)'
;MERHGVTQVSGPRSLQPSQWGMLCPSDTPEGEACGLVKNLALISHITTDSDERPVLRLLFNSGVEDLQNMHFSHINNPNYHQVFLNGLLVGTTVDPARVVRAVRTELKDGQRIFEDFVDDGLIEYLDVNEMNDALIAVHETDVNAKTTHLETIELINFEKLPAGANGIIAVMSYSGYDIEDALVLNKASLDRGYGRCLVYKHAKGTARKYPNQTYDRLMGPSLDPLTRKPIYKHREDLPFNDLGMVPDMIMNPHGYPSRMTVGKLMELLSSKNAVLSGRYHYGTAFGGDQVSEFSLVRSRGDVERAVLTRQPTEGRSREGGLRLGEMERDCLIAYGASMLLMERLMVSSDEFKVEVCSDCGLIGYHGWCQNCRSSKSLANIKIPYACKLLFQELQSMNIVPRLELARYTQ
;
A
#
# COMPACT_ATOMS: atom_id res chain seq x y z
N MET A 1 -5.15 24.29 -17.90
CA MET A 1 -4.18 23.80 -16.90
C MET A 1 -4.88 23.04 -15.76
N GLU A 2 -6.07 22.44 -15.99
CA GLU A 2 -7.03 22.11 -14.92
C GLU A 2 -7.32 20.61 -14.73
N ARG A 3 -6.59 19.70 -15.39
CA ARG A 3 -6.87 18.25 -15.34
C ARG A 3 -6.13 17.47 -14.25
N HIS A 4 -5.41 18.13 -13.34
CA HIS A 4 -4.62 17.46 -12.29
C HIS A 4 -5.15 17.63 -10.86
N GLY A 5 -6.32 18.28 -10.65
CA GLY A 5 -6.86 18.53 -9.31
C GLY A 5 -7.78 17.45 -8.71
N VAL A 6 -8.35 16.56 -9.54
CA VAL A 6 -9.50 15.73 -9.11
C VAL A 6 -9.10 14.58 -8.17
N THR A 7 -7.87 14.07 -8.23
CA THR A 7 -7.43 12.95 -7.37
C THR A 7 -7.05 13.35 -5.94
N GLN A 8 -6.87 14.64 -5.65
CA GLN A 8 -6.43 15.14 -4.33
C GLN A 8 -7.59 15.65 -3.44
N VAL A 9 -8.84 15.34 -3.78
CA VAL A 9 -10.00 15.70 -2.94
C VAL A 9 -10.07 14.77 -1.73
N SER A 10 -10.08 15.35 -0.52
CA SER A 10 -10.11 14.60 0.75
C SER A 10 -11.46 13.97 1.06
N GLY A 11 -12.57 14.58 0.63
CA GLY A 11 -13.95 14.13 0.90
C GLY A 11 -14.22 12.62 0.72
N PRO A 12 -13.97 12.01 -0.45
CA PRO A 12 -14.20 10.57 -0.67
C PRO A 12 -13.14 9.66 -0.03
N ARG A 13 -11.99 10.21 0.36
CA ARG A 13 -10.88 9.48 0.99
C ARG A 13 -11.09 9.29 2.50
N SER A 14 -11.78 10.23 3.14
CA SER A 14 -12.18 10.09 4.54
C SER A 14 -13.04 8.84 4.76
N LEU A 15 -12.76 8.12 5.86
CA LEU A 15 -13.65 7.06 6.35
C LEU A 15 -15.01 7.67 6.72
N GLN A 16 -16.09 7.10 6.20
CA GLN A 16 -17.45 7.55 6.50
C GLN A 16 -18.11 6.59 7.50
N PRO A 17 -18.89 7.08 8.48
CA PRO A 17 -19.59 6.21 9.45
C PRO A 17 -20.50 5.16 8.81
N SER A 18 -21.06 5.45 7.63
CA SER A 18 -21.87 4.53 6.81
C SER A 18 -21.12 3.30 6.28
N GLN A 19 -19.80 3.22 6.49
CA GLN A 19 -18.95 2.10 6.07
C GLN A 19 -18.70 1.10 7.23
N TRP A 20 -19.26 1.34 8.41
CA TRP A 20 -19.18 0.44 9.58
C TRP A 20 -19.66 -0.97 9.24
N GLY A 21 -18.95 -2.00 9.69
CA GLY A 21 -19.27 -3.41 9.42
C GLY A 21 -19.07 -3.88 7.96
N MET A 22 -18.98 -2.96 6.99
CA MET A 22 -18.89 -3.26 5.56
C MET A 22 -17.46 -3.17 5.02
N LEU A 23 -16.69 -2.17 5.46
CA LEU A 23 -15.30 -1.95 5.04
C LEU A 23 -14.38 -1.92 6.26
N CYS A 24 -13.16 -2.43 6.10
CA CYS A 24 -12.14 -2.34 7.14
C CYS A 24 -11.74 -0.86 7.35
N PRO A 25 -11.84 -0.32 8.59
CA PRO A 25 -11.50 1.08 8.86
C PRO A 25 -9.99 1.37 8.83
N SER A 26 -9.16 0.33 8.95
CA SER A 26 -7.70 0.45 9.11
C SER A 26 -6.90 -0.03 7.90
N ASP A 27 -7.44 -0.93 7.08
CA ASP A 27 -6.73 -1.56 5.97
C ASP A 27 -6.89 -0.74 4.67
N THR A 28 -6.11 0.34 4.59
CA THR A 28 -5.96 1.18 3.40
C THR A 28 -4.47 1.51 3.18
N PRO A 29 -3.95 1.47 1.94
CA PRO A 29 -2.55 1.77 1.67
C PRO A 29 -2.22 3.26 1.86
N GLU A 30 -1.08 3.55 2.48
CA GLU A 30 -0.58 4.92 2.62
C GLU A 30 -0.18 5.55 1.27
N GLY A 31 -0.24 6.89 1.18
CA GLY A 31 0.13 7.65 -0.03
C GLY A 31 -1.07 7.96 -0.94
N GLU A 32 -0.84 8.01 -2.26
CA GLU A 32 -1.87 8.44 -3.23
C GLU A 32 -3.11 7.53 -3.24
N ALA A 33 -2.99 6.27 -2.85
CA ALA A 33 -4.10 5.32 -2.79
C ALA A 33 -4.94 5.39 -1.48
N CYS A 34 -4.51 6.18 -0.48
CA CYS A 34 -5.13 6.26 0.84
C CYS A 34 -6.60 6.67 0.77
N GLY A 35 -7.49 5.83 1.31
CA GLY A 35 -8.94 6.03 1.28
C GLY A 35 -9.61 5.81 -0.08
N LEU A 36 -8.86 5.52 -1.15
CA LEU A 36 -9.40 5.10 -2.45
C LEU A 36 -9.40 3.59 -2.60
N VAL A 37 -8.32 2.92 -2.18
CA VAL A 37 -8.28 1.47 -2.05
C VAL A 37 -8.77 1.10 -0.66
N LYS A 38 -9.82 0.31 -0.59
CA LYS A 38 -10.48 -0.14 0.64
C LYS A 38 -10.67 -1.66 0.59
N ASN A 39 -10.51 -2.31 1.72
CA ASN A 39 -10.74 -3.73 1.87
C ASN A 39 -12.10 -3.98 2.54
N LEU A 40 -12.79 -5.04 2.12
CA LEU A 40 -14.04 -5.49 2.72
C LEU A 40 -13.82 -5.96 4.17
N ALA A 41 -14.83 -5.82 5.01
CA ALA A 41 -14.84 -6.42 6.34
C ALA A 41 -15.05 -7.94 6.24
N LEU A 42 -14.72 -8.69 7.30
CA LEU A 42 -14.72 -10.16 7.27
C LEU A 42 -16.10 -10.79 7.00
N ILE A 43 -17.18 -10.12 7.40
CA ILE A 43 -18.56 -10.64 7.37
C ILE A 43 -19.40 -9.93 6.28
N SER A 44 -18.83 -8.95 5.56
CA SER A 44 -19.57 -8.22 4.52
C SER A 44 -19.88 -9.13 3.32
N HIS A 45 -21.16 -9.25 2.97
CA HIS A 45 -21.61 -10.01 1.80
C HIS A 45 -21.98 -9.06 0.66
N ILE A 46 -21.59 -9.40 -0.58
CA ILE A 46 -21.98 -8.64 -1.78
C ILE A 46 -23.16 -9.34 -2.43
N THR A 47 -24.29 -8.65 -2.54
CA THR A 47 -25.47 -9.15 -3.25
C THR A 47 -25.18 -9.28 -4.75
N THR A 48 -25.67 -10.36 -5.34
CA THR A 48 -25.70 -10.55 -6.81
C THR A 48 -27.06 -10.15 -7.37
N ASP A 49 -27.12 -9.91 -8.67
CA ASP A 49 -28.37 -9.62 -9.37
C ASP A 49 -29.41 -10.74 -9.15
N SER A 50 -30.69 -10.36 -9.03
CA SER A 50 -31.79 -11.24 -8.65
C SER A 50 -33.08 -10.84 -9.39
N ASP A 51 -33.91 -11.82 -9.71
CA ASP A 51 -35.15 -11.58 -10.45
C ASP A 51 -36.13 -10.73 -9.63
N GLU A 52 -36.49 -9.56 -10.15
CA GLU A 52 -37.40 -8.59 -9.51
C GLU A 52 -38.86 -9.07 -9.48
N ARG A 53 -39.25 -10.02 -10.34
CA ARG A 53 -40.66 -10.40 -10.56
C ARG A 53 -41.38 -10.97 -9.32
N PRO A 54 -40.75 -11.81 -8.46
CA PRO A 54 -41.36 -12.24 -7.20
C PRO A 54 -41.57 -11.06 -6.23
N VAL A 55 -40.60 -10.15 -6.14
CA VAL A 55 -40.67 -8.96 -5.26
C VAL A 55 -41.80 -8.04 -5.73
N LEU A 56 -41.90 -7.73 -7.02
CA LEU A 56 -43.02 -6.95 -7.58
C LEU A 56 -44.38 -7.58 -7.26
N ARG A 57 -44.51 -8.90 -7.41
CA ARG A 57 -45.74 -9.63 -7.09
C ARG A 57 -46.09 -9.52 -5.59
N LEU A 58 -45.09 -9.62 -4.72
CA LEU A 58 -45.26 -9.46 -3.28
C LEU A 58 -45.67 -8.03 -2.90
N LEU A 59 -45.03 -7.01 -3.49
CA LEU A 59 -45.38 -5.60 -3.30
C LEU A 59 -46.86 -5.36 -3.64
N PHE A 60 -47.33 -5.77 -4.83
CA PHE A 60 -48.74 -5.64 -5.20
C PHE A 60 -49.68 -6.40 -4.26
N ASN A 61 -49.34 -7.65 -3.88
CA ASN A 61 -50.13 -8.44 -2.92
C ASN A 61 -50.18 -7.80 -1.52
N SER A 62 -49.13 -7.09 -1.10
CA SER A 62 -49.01 -6.46 0.22
C SER A 62 -49.80 -5.15 0.37
N GLY A 63 -50.27 -4.56 -0.74
CA GLY A 63 -51.04 -3.31 -0.75
C GLY A 63 -50.32 -2.11 -1.37
N VAL A 64 -49.43 -2.34 -2.34
CA VAL A 64 -48.89 -1.28 -3.22
C VAL A 64 -49.79 -1.16 -4.45
N GLU A 65 -50.24 0.06 -4.76
CA GLU A 65 -51.03 0.36 -5.96
C GLU A 65 -50.11 0.60 -7.17
N ASP A 66 -50.35 -0.11 -8.29
CA ASP A 66 -49.63 0.08 -9.56
C ASP A 66 -49.73 1.53 -10.05
N LEU A 67 -48.59 2.08 -10.47
CA LEU A 67 -48.45 3.40 -11.08
C LEU A 67 -49.49 3.71 -12.16
N GLN A 68 -49.92 2.71 -12.95
CA GLN A 68 -50.94 2.89 -14.00
C GLN A 68 -52.34 3.21 -13.46
N ASN A 69 -52.65 2.76 -12.24
CA ASN A 69 -53.94 2.96 -11.58
C ASN A 69 -53.93 4.15 -10.61
N MET A 70 -52.75 4.75 -10.36
CA MET A 70 -52.56 5.83 -9.40
C MET A 70 -53.01 7.19 -9.98
N HIS A 71 -53.85 7.91 -9.23
CA HIS A 71 -54.16 9.29 -9.57
C HIS A 71 -53.05 10.25 -9.14
N PHE A 72 -52.72 11.27 -9.95
CA PHE A 72 -51.60 12.19 -9.70
C PHE A 72 -51.64 12.89 -8.33
N SER A 73 -52.80 13.02 -7.70
CA SER A 73 -52.94 13.56 -6.34
C SER A 73 -52.30 12.69 -5.25
N HIS A 74 -52.02 11.40 -5.50
CA HIS A 74 -51.37 10.53 -4.51
C HIS A 74 -49.90 10.91 -4.30
N ILE A 75 -49.20 11.40 -5.33
CA ILE A 75 -47.78 11.83 -5.24
C ILE A 75 -47.57 12.98 -4.25
N ASN A 76 -48.51 13.92 -4.17
CA ASN A 76 -48.38 15.15 -3.37
C ASN A 76 -49.11 15.04 -2.01
N ASN A 77 -49.71 13.90 -1.68
CA ASN A 77 -50.49 13.71 -0.46
C ASN A 77 -49.64 13.01 0.61
N PRO A 78 -49.43 13.61 1.80
CA PRO A 78 -48.59 13.02 2.85
C PRO A 78 -49.08 11.67 3.39
N ASN A 79 -50.32 11.26 3.09
CA ASN A 79 -50.87 9.95 3.48
C ASN A 79 -50.48 8.81 2.52
N TYR A 80 -49.80 9.10 1.41
CA TYR A 80 -49.37 8.11 0.42
C TYR A 80 -47.83 8.13 0.33
N HIS A 81 -47.23 6.95 0.47
CA HIS A 81 -45.79 6.75 0.43
C HIS A 81 -45.41 6.11 -0.91
N GLN A 82 -44.38 6.64 -1.56
CA GLN A 82 -43.85 6.12 -2.82
C GLN A 82 -42.99 4.88 -2.55
N VAL A 83 -43.19 3.83 -3.35
CA VAL A 83 -42.42 2.59 -3.26
C VAL A 83 -41.54 2.46 -4.50
N PHE A 84 -40.23 2.47 -4.27
CA PHE A 84 -39.22 2.30 -5.30
C PHE A 84 -38.60 0.90 -5.22
N LEU A 85 -38.40 0.26 -6.37
CA LEU A 85 -37.62 -0.97 -6.52
C LEU A 85 -36.51 -0.69 -7.52
N ASN A 86 -35.25 -0.88 -7.14
CA ASN A 86 -34.07 -0.62 -7.98
C ASN A 86 -34.06 0.77 -8.66
N GLY A 87 -34.65 1.78 -8.00
CA GLY A 87 -34.78 3.16 -8.51
C GLY A 87 -35.99 3.40 -9.41
N LEU A 88 -36.75 2.38 -9.80
CA LEU A 88 -38.01 2.50 -10.51
C LEU A 88 -39.16 2.72 -9.51
N LEU A 89 -40.00 3.74 -9.75
CA LEU A 89 -41.24 3.93 -8.99
C LEU A 89 -42.25 2.84 -9.39
N VAL A 90 -42.50 1.88 -8.49
CA VAL A 90 -43.44 0.77 -8.72
C VAL A 90 -44.88 1.23 -8.45
N GLY A 91 -45.07 2.08 -7.44
CA GLY A 91 -46.40 2.46 -6.99
C GLY A 91 -46.42 3.30 -5.72
N THR A 92 -47.61 3.44 -5.14
CA THR A 92 -47.81 4.07 -3.82
C THR A 92 -48.52 3.15 -2.84
N THR A 93 -48.30 3.35 -1.54
CA THR A 93 -49.02 2.65 -0.47
C THR A 93 -49.42 3.61 0.66
N VAL A 94 -50.50 3.29 1.36
CA VAL A 94 -51.00 4.05 2.52
C VAL A 94 -50.41 3.52 3.84
N ASP A 95 -50.01 2.24 3.89
CA ASP A 95 -49.44 1.60 5.09
C ASP A 95 -48.11 0.92 4.75
N PRO A 96 -46.97 1.65 4.77
CA PRO A 96 -45.66 1.07 4.49
C PRO A 96 -45.25 0.03 5.54
N ALA A 97 -45.75 0.12 6.78
CA ALA A 97 -45.42 -0.84 7.83
C ALA A 97 -46.07 -2.22 7.59
N ARG A 98 -47.18 -2.30 6.84
CA ARG A 98 -47.72 -3.57 6.34
C ARG A 98 -46.85 -4.15 5.21
N VAL A 99 -46.41 -3.33 4.27
CA VAL A 99 -45.55 -3.76 3.14
C VAL A 99 -44.24 -4.34 3.65
N VAL A 100 -43.52 -3.63 4.53
CA VAL A 100 -42.25 -4.08 5.12
C VAL A 100 -42.41 -5.42 5.86
N ARG A 101 -43.50 -5.59 6.64
CA ARG A 101 -43.78 -6.86 7.34
C ARG A 101 -44.08 -8.02 6.39
N ALA A 102 -44.81 -7.77 5.29
CA ALA A 102 -45.07 -8.79 4.28
C ALA A 102 -43.78 -9.25 3.59
N VAL A 103 -42.93 -8.29 3.17
CA VAL A 103 -41.61 -8.58 2.57
C VAL A 103 -40.73 -9.41 3.51
N ARG A 104 -40.62 -9.01 4.79
CA ARG A 104 -39.87 -9.76 5.81
C ARG A 104 -40.41 -11.17 6.15
N THR A 105 -41.64 -11.49 5.76
CA THR A 105 -42.26 -12.79 6.10
C THR A 105 -42.03 -13.85 5.01
N GLU A 106 -41.99 -13.46 3.74
CA GLU A 106 -41.78 -14.40 2.61
C GLU A 106 -40.32 -14.84 2.44
N LEU A 107 -39.37 -14.14 3.06
CA LEU A 107 -37.92 -14.44 2.99
C LEU A 107 -37.48 -15.62 3.90
N LYS A 108 -38.38 -16.53 4.28
CA LYS A 108 -38.19 -17.42 5.47
C LYS A 108 -38.35 -18.94 5.28
N ASP A 109 -38.55 -19.46 4.06
CA ASP A 109 -39.16 -20.81 3.85
C ASP A 109 -38.23 -21.99 3.42
N GLY A 110 -36.89 -21.85 3.44
CA GLY A 110 -35.92 -22.90 3.88
C GLY A 110 -35.55 -24.18 3.08
N GLN A 111 -34.25 -24.54 3.10
CA GLN A 111 -33.64 -25.90 3.07
C GLN A 111 -32.17 -25.85 3.58
N ARG A 112 -31.71 -26.86 4.33
CA ARG A 112 -30.77 -26.65 5.47
C ARG A 112 -29.25 -26.47 5.23
N ILE A 113 -28.70 -25.31 5.65
CA ILE A 113 -27.27 -24.91 5.84
C ILE A 113 -27.18 -23.64 6.76
N PHE A 114 -26.11 -22.82 6.76
CA PHE A 114 -26.00 -21.61 7.61
C PHE A 114 -27.17 -20.63 7.38
N GLU A 115 -27.64 -20.61 6.14
CA GLU A 115 -28.82 -19.94 5.63
C GLU A 115 -30.09 -20.27 6.45
N ASP A 116 -30.18 -21.44 7.13
CA ASP A 116 -31.29 -21.74 8.07
C ASP A 116 -31.43 -20.71 9.20
N PHE A 117 -30.31 -20.20 9.72
CA PHE A 117 -30.35 -19.19 10.79
C PHE A 117 -30.84 -17.84 10.28
N VAL A 118 -30.71 -17.60 8.96
CA VAL A 118 -31.27 -16.44 8.27
C VAL A 118 -32.76 -16.67 8.00
N ASP A 119 -33.14 -17.86 7.50
CA ASP A 119 -34.51 -18.24 7.18
C ASP A 119 -35.42 -18.31 8.44
N ASP A 120 -34.95 -18.90 9.54
CA ASP A 120 -35.63 -18.88 10.86
C ASP A 120 -35.73 -17.44 11.42
N GLY A 121 -35.03 -16.46 10.83
CA GLY A 121 -35.02 -15.05 11.22
C GLY A 121 -34.25 -14.77 12.52
N LEU A 122 -33.24 -15.59 12.81
CA LEU A 122 -32.32 -15.39 13.95
C LEU A 122 -31.12 -14.49 13.57
N ILE A 123 -30.81 -14.39 12.27
CA ILE A 123 -29.78 -13.54 11.68
C ILE A 123 -30.41 -12.79 10.49
N GLU A 124 -30.23 -11.47 10.38
CA GLU A 124 -30.71 -10.65 9.26
C GLU A 124 -29.51 -9.91 8.62
N TYR A 125 -29.36 -10.00 7.31
CA TYR A 125 -28.37 -9.19 6.58
C TYR A 125 -28.92 -7.77 6.44
N LEU A 126 -28.28 -6.79 7.09
CA LEU A 126 -28.65 -5.38 6.98
C LEU A 126 -27.85 -4.69 5.89
N ASP A 127 -28.53 -3.94 5.01
CA ASP A 127 -27.87 -3.02 4.08
C ASP A 127 -27.56 -1.66 4.75
N VAL A 128 -26.77 -0.80 4.09
CA VAL A 128 -26.36 0.51 4.63
C VAL A 128 -27.55 1.47 4.82
N ASN A 129 -28.67 1.27 4.14
CA ASN A 129 -29.88 2.08 4.29
C ASN A 129 -30.66 1.62 5.52
N GLU A 130 -30.91 0.31 5.66
CA GLU A 130 -31.59 -0.33 6.79
C GLU A 130 -30.83 -0.14 8.11
N MET A 131 -29.48 -0.11 8.06
CA MET A 131 -28.65 0.24 9.21
C MET A 131 -28.93 1.64 9.79
N ASN A 132 -29.53 2.59 9.04
CA ASN A 132 -29.90 3.90 9.59
C ASN A 132 -31.17 3.83 10.46
N ASP A 133 -32.05 2.85 10.20
CA ASP A 133 -33.30 2.64 10.93
C ASP A 133 -33.15 1.58 12.05
N ALA A 134 -32.07 0.81 12.03
CA ALA A 134 -31.75 -0.22 13.03
C ALA A 134 -31.01 0.36 14.26
N LEU A 135 -31.42 -0.07 15.46
CA LEU A 135 -30.61 0.09 16.68
C LEU A 135 -29.86 -1.21 16.96
N ILE A 136 -28.54 -1.21 16.79
CA ILE A 136 -27.67 -2.37 16.94
C ILE A 136 -26.95 -2.29 18.30
N ALA A 137 -26.98 -3.38 19.08
CA ALA A 137 -26.13 -3.52 20.28
C ALA A 137 -24.81 -4.21 19.91
N VAL A 138 -23.70 -3.71 20.46
CA VAL A 138 -22.34 -4.26 20.25
C VAL A 138 -22.09 -5.45 21.17
N HIS A 139 -22.69 -5.45 22.37
CA HIS A 139 -22.60 -6.52 23.36
C HIS A 139 -23.99 -6.88 23.90
N GLU A 140 -24.15 -8.13 24.36
CA GLU A 140 -25.40 -8.61 24.94
C GLU A 140 -25.81 -7.83 26.20
N THR A 141 -24.85 -7.22 26.90
CA THR A 141 -25.07 -6.36 28.06
C THR A 141 -25.77 -5.04 27.73
N ASP A 142 -25.66 -4.59 26.47
CA ASP A 142 -26.12 -3.27 26.03
C ASP A 142 -27.51 -3.36 25.36
N VAL A 143 -28.06 -4.57 25.26
CA VAL A 143 -29.39 -4.86 24.73
C VAL A 143 -30.45 -4.24 25.63
N ASN A 144 -31.26 -3.37 25.05
CA ASN A 144 -32.38 -2.70 25.71
C ASN A 144 -33.67 -2.95 24.92
N ALA A 145 -34.82 -2.56 25.47
CA ALA A 145 -36.14 -2.81 24.87
C ALA A 145 -36.39 -2.10 23.52
N LYS A 146 -35.46 -1.28 23.03
CA LYS A 146 -35.49 -0.66 21.69
C LYS A 146 -34.43 -1.22 20.74
N THR A 147 -33.53 -2.08 21.21
CA THR A 147 -32.51 -2.74 20.38
C THR A 147 -33.22 -3.67 19.39
N THR A 148 -32.77 -3.62 18.15
CA THR A 148 -33.31 -4.40 17.03
C THR A 148 -32.40 -5.55 16.62
N HIS A 149 -31.08 -5.38 16.71
CA HIS A 149 -30.07 -6.34 16.26
C HIS A 149 -28.88 -6.40 17.22
N LEU A 150 -28.07 -7.46 17.13
CA LEU A 150 -26.86 -7.71 17.92
C LEU A 150 -25.71 -8.07 16.98
N GLU A 151 -24.50 -7.59 17.26
CA GLU A 151 -23.30 -7.89 16.46
C GLU A 151 -22.79 -9.34 16.68
N THR A 152 -22.32 -9.99 15.61
CA THR A 152 -21.81 -11.38 15.62
C THR A 152 -20.42 -11.47 14.97
N ILE A 153 -19.63 -12.49 15.34
CA ILE A 153 -18.23 -12.64 14.91
C ILE A 153 -17.97 -14.08 14.44
N GLU A 154 -17.39 -14.25 13.25
CA GLU A 154 -16.79 -15.52 12.79
C GLU A 154 -15.26 -15.48 12.76
N LEU A 155 -14.65 -16.66 12.94
CA LEU A 155 -13.20 -16.82 13.09
C LEU A 155 -12.51 -17.17 11.76
N ILE A 156 -11.62 -16.28 11.30
CA ILE A 156 -10.67 -16.62 10.24
C ILE A 156 -9.71 -17.73 10.71
N ASN A 157 -9.52 -18.76 9.88
CA ASN A 157 -8.72 -19.96 10.18
C ASN A 157 -7.18 -19.70 10.16
N PHE A 158 -6.72 -18.51 10.57
CA PHE A 158 -5.32 -18.10 10.50
C PHE A 158 -4.37 -18.96 11.35
N GLU A 159 -4.88 -19.55 12.45
CA GLU A 159 -4.14 -20.50 13.31
C GLU A 159 -3.58 -21.71 12.55
N LYS A 160 -4.22 -22.11 11.43
CA LYS A 160 -3.79 -23.27 10.62
C LYS A 160 -2.65 -22.94 9.66
N LEU A 161 -2.43 -21.66 9.34
CA LEU A 161 -1.41 -21.17 8.40
C LEU A 161 -0.76 -19.88 8.93
N PRO A 162 0.01 -19.94 10.03
CA PRO A 162 0.65 -18.76 10.61
C PRO A 162 1.69 -18.16 9.65
N ALA A 163 1.60 -16.85 9.41
CA ALA A 163 2.50 -16.12 8.51
C ALA A 163 3.77 -15.56 9.20
N GLY A 164 4.10 -16.03 10.41
CA GLY A 164 5.19 -15.49 11.23
C GLY A 164 5.79 -16.53 12.19
N ALA A 165 6.81 -16.10 12.94
CA ALA A 165 7.47 -16.91 13.96
C ALA A 165 7.61 -16.11 15.26
N ASN A 166 7.34 -16.75 16.39
CA ASN A 166 7.51 -16.15 17.71
C ASN A 166 9.01 -16.04 18.04
N GLY A 167 9.45 -14.89 18.55
CA GLY A 167 10.84 -14.65 18.97
C GLY A 167 10.92 -13.96 20.32
N ILE A 168 12.01 -14.17 21.03
CA ILE A 168 12.28 -13.55 22.33
C ILE A 168 12.75 -12.11 22.10
N ILE A 169 11.97 -11.13 22.54
CA ILE A 169 12.27 -9.72 22.34
C ILE A 169 12.76 -9.06 23.63
N ALA A 170 13.89 -8.37 23.56
CA ALA A 170 14.34 -7.46 24.61
C ALA A 170 14.07 -6.00 24.21
N VAL A 171 13.31 -5.26 25.01
CA VAL A 171 13.12 -3.81 24.80
C VAL A 171 14.22 -3.08 25.57
N MET A 172 15.43 -2.94 24.97
CA MET A 172 16.65 -2.47 25.66
C MET A 172 17.75 -1.79 24.80
N SER A 173 18.79 -1.28 25.49
CA SER A 173 19.82 -0.29 25.08
C SER A 173 21.00 -1.08 24.69
N TYR A 174 21.19 -1.21 23.39
CA TYR A 174 22.17 -2.15 22.94
C TYR A 174 22.98 -1.65 21.78
N SER A 175 24.25 -1.41 22.12
CA SER A 175 25.41 -1.10 21.27
C SER A 175 25.30 0.13 20.38
N GLY A 176 24.09 0.52 20.02
CA GLY A 176 23.84 1.52 19.03
C GLY A 176 22.64 1.24 18.12
N TYR A 177 22.55 0.02 17.65
CA TYR A 177 22.15 -0.14 16.25
C TYR A 177 20.61 -0.19 16.06
N ASP A 178 19.88 0.35 17.05
CA ASP A 178 18.42 0.45 17.20
C ASP A 178 17.84 1.90 17.15
N ILE A 179 18.61 2.97 16.86
CA ILE A 179 18.01 4.30 16.59
C ILE A 179 17.06 4.27 15.38
N GLU A 180 16.09 5.19 15.37
CA GLU A 180 15.16 5.40 14.24
C GLU A 180 14.52 4.08 13.77
N ASP A 181 13.85 3.39 14.70
CA ASP A 181 13.11 2.14 14.50
C ASP A 181 13.95 0.93 14.03
N ALA A 182 15.28 1.00 14.12
CA ALA A 182 16.15 -0.13 13.84
C ALA A 182 16.07 -1.23 14.93
N LEU A 183 16.53 -2.43 14.58
CA LEU A 183 16.34 -3.66 15.35
C LEU A 183 17.64 -4.47 15.35
N VAL A 184 18.18 -4.83 16.51
CA VAL A 184 19.38 -5.67 16.60
C VAL A 184 18.97 -7.15 16.70
N LEU A 185 19.34 -7.97 15.72
CA LEU A 185 18.90 -9.37 15.62
C LEU A 185 19.97 -10.35 16.12
N ASN A 186 19.51 -11.48 16.66
CA ASN A 186 20.38 -12.52 17.18
C ASN A 186 20.88 -13.43 16.09
N LYS A 187 22.16 -13.29 15.76
CA LYS A 187 22.74 -14.20 14.81
C LYS A 187 22.71 -15.66 15.28
N ALA A 188 22.91 -15.97 16.56
CA ALA A 188 22.87 -17.36 17.01
C ALA A 188 21.48 -18.01 16.77
N SER A 189 20.41 -17.21 16.74
CA SER A 189 19.06 -17.68 16.41
C SER A 189 18.78 -17.67 14.91
N LEU A 190 19.29 -16.70 14.15
CA LEU A 190 19.29 -16.73 12.67
C LEU A 190 20.03 -17.98 12.15
N ASP A 191 21.19 -18.31 12.73
CA ASP A 191 21.98 -19.52 12.44
C ASP A 191 21.20 -20.81 12.76
N ARG A 192 20.31 -20.79 13.78
CA ARG A 192 19.39 -21.89 14.12
C ARG A 192 18.14 -21.96 13.22
N GLY A 193 17.89 -20.93 12.41
CA GLY A 193 16.78 -20.87 11.45
C GLY A 193 15.65 -19.89 11.79
N TYR A 194 15.78 -19.07 12.83
CA TYR A 194 14.83 -17.98 13.09
C TYR A 194 14.75 -17.03 11.88
N GLY A 195 13.55 -16.69 11.43
CA GLY A 195 13.33 -15.84 10.24
C GLY A 195 13.80 -16.43 8.91
N ARG A 196 14.15 -17.73 8.83
CA ARG A 196 14.63 -18.36 7.59
C ARG A 196 13.52 -18.46 6.53
N CYS A 197 13.57 -17.60 5.54
CA CYS A 197 12.64 -17.62 4.41
C CYS A 197 13.16 -18.47 3.23
N LEU A 198 12.24 -19.05 2.45
CA LEU A 198 12.53 -19.70 1.17
C LEU A 198 12.09 -18.78 0.04
N VAL A 199 13.05 -18.09 -0.57
CA VAL A 199 12.79 -17.16 -1.69
C VAL A 199 12.84 -17.92 -3.01
N TYR A 200 11.68 -18.38 -3.49
CA TYR A 200 11.56 -18.95 -4.82
C TYR A 200 11.57 -17.85 -5.88
N LYS A 201 12.51 -17.93 -6.84
CA LYS A 201 12.55 -17.07 -8.02
C LYS A 201 12.36 -17.93 -9.26
N HIS A 202 11.36 -17.60 -10.07
CA HIS A 202 11.12 -18.26 -11.35
C HIS A 202 11.91 -17.56 -12.46
N ALA A 203 12.81 -18.28 -13.12
CA ALA A 203 13.56 -17.81 -14.29
C ALA A 203 13.16 -18.63 -15.52
N LYS A 204 12.66 -17.96 -16.57
CA LYS A 204 12.23 -18.60 -17.82
C LYS A 204 13.14 -18.17 -18.97
N GLY A 205 13.91 -19.11 -19.51
CA GLY A 205 14.65 -18.94 -20.76
C GLY A 205 13.89 -19.57 -21.94
N THR A 206 13.84 -18.88 -23.08
CA THR A 206 13.35 -19.46 -24.35
C THR A 206 14.53 -19.66 -25.28
N ALA A 207 14.99 -20.90 -25.46
CA ALA A 207 15.99 -21.22 -26.48
C ALA A 207 15.33 -21.19 -27.87
N ARG A 208 15.77 -20.29 -28.74
CA ARG A 208 15.21 -20.11 -30.08
C ARG A 208 16.04 -20.85 -31.11
N LYS A 209 15.37 -21.31 -32.17
CA LYS A 209 16.01 -21.72 -33.43
C LYS A 209 15.78 -20.60 -34.44
N TYR A 210 16.83 -20.23 -35.14
CA TYR A 210 16.84 -19.13 -36.10
C TYR A 210 16.75 -19.67 -37.54
N PRO A 211 16.25 -18.90 -38.52
CA PRO A 211 16.08 -19.37 -39.90
C PRO A 211 17.37 -19.81 -40.60
N ASN A 212 18.53 -19.33 -40.15
CA ASN A 212 19.88 -19.73 -40.55
C ASN A 212 20.35 -21.06 -39.90
N GLN A 213 19.44 -21.85 -39.33
CA GLN A 213 19.69 -23.12 -38.61
C GLN A 213 20.51 -23.00 -37.31
N THR A 214 20.89 -21.81 -36.85
CA THR A 214 21.55 -21.65 -35.53
C THR A 214 20.53 -21.78 -34.40
N TYR A 215 20.99 -22.24 -33.24
CA TYR A 215 20.15 -22.44 -32.05
C TYR A 215 20.86 -21.96 -30.79
N ASP A 216 20.09 -21.43 -29.84
CA ASP A 216 20.62 -21.04 -28.54
C ASP A 216 21.11 -22.26 -27.74
N ARG A 217 22.27 -22.14 -27.10
CA ARG A 217 22.83 -23.16 -26.20
C ARG A 217 23.03 -22.56 -24.82
N LEU A 218 22.39 -23.16 -23.81
CA LEU A 218 22.57 -22.79 -22.41
C LEU A 218 23.92 -23.34 -21.90
N MET A 219 24.66 -22.50 -21.17
CA MET A 219 25.96 -22.82 -20.57
C MET A 219 25.87 -22.82 -19.04
N GLY A 220 26.82 -23.48 -18.37
CA GLY A 220 26.87 -23.60 -16.91
C GLY A 220 27.27 -22.30 -16.18
N PRO A 221 27.09 -22.25 -14.85
CA PRO A 221 27.43 -21.07 -14.03
C PRO A 221 28.95 -20.84 -13.96
N SER A 222 29.35 -19.57 -13.87
CA SER A 222 30.73 -19.19 -13.55
C SER A 222 31.03 -19.46 -12.07
N LEU A 223 32.19 -20.07 -11.81
CA LEU A 223 32.72 -20.31 -10.48
C LEU A 223 33.77 -19.25 -10.14
N ASP A 224 33.93 -18.93 -8.86
CA ASP A 224 35.09 -18.18 -8.38
C ASP A 224 36.38 -18.90 -8.81
N PRO A 225 37.28 -18.27 -9.60
CA PRO A 225 38.47 -18.91 -10.17
C PRO A 225 39.39 -19.58 -9.14
N LEU A 226 39.40 -19.09 -7.90
CA LEU A 226 40.29 -19.58 -6.84
C LEU A 226 39.61 -20.61 -5.93
N THR A 227 38.37 -20.36 -5.49
CA THR A 227 37.72 -21.20 -4.47
C THR A 227 36.80 -22.30 -5.05
N ARG A 228 36.40 -22.18 -6.33
CA ARG A 228 35.38 -23.01 -6.99
C ARG A 228 34.05 -23.14 -6.20
N LYS A 229 33.75 -22.18 -5.32
CA LYS A 229 32.56 -22.18 -4.45
C LYS A 229 31.82 -20.83 -4.54
N PRO A 230 30.48 -20.81 -4.36
CA PRO A 230 29.75 -19.57 -4.13
C PRO A 230 30.09 -18.99 -2.74
N ILE A 231 30.07 -17.67 -2.63
CA ILE A 231 30.65 -16.91 -1.50
C ILE A 231 29.55 -16.43 -0.52
N TYR A 232 29.80 -16.54 0.80
CA TYR A 232 28.96 -16.01 1.88
C TYR A 232 29.83 -15.46 3.04
N LYS A 233 29.31 -14.55 3.89
CA LYS A 233 30.12 -13.81 4.89
C LYS A 233 29.46 -13.56 6.27
N HIS A 234 30.30 -13.72 7.31
CA HIS A 234 30.36 -13.12 8.67
C HIS A 234 29.27 -13.34 9.73
N ARG A 235 29.69 -13.18 11.01
CA ARG A 235 29.04 -13.57 12.27
C ARG A 235 29.28 -12.53 13.38
N GLU A 236 28.32 -12.34 14.28
CA GLU A 236 28.29 -11.31 15.34
C GLU A 236 27.65 -11.86 16.64
N ASP A 237 27.90 -11.22 17.79
CA ASP A 237 27.55 -11.68 19.15
C ASP A 237 26.47 -10.80 19.82
N LEU A 238 25.71 -11.37 20.78
CA LEU A 238 24.56 -10.73 21.44
C LEU A 238 24.59 -10.85 22.99
N PRO A 239 23.84 -9.99 23.72
CA PRO A 239 23.72 -10.04 25.18
C PRO A 239 22.88 -11.24 25.67
N PHE A 240 23.08 -11.66 26.92
CA PHE A 240 22.32 -12.75 27.55
C PHE A 240 21.83 -12.35 28.95
N ASN A 241 20.75 -12.99 29.43
CA ASN A 241 20.27 -12.83 30.81
C ASN A 241 20.93 -13.84 31.78
N ASP A 242 20.65 -13.72 33.08
CA ASP A 242 21.22 -14.60 34.13
C ASP A 242 20.85 -16.09 33.98
N LEU A 243 19.85 -16.41 33.15
CA LEU A 243 19.44 -17.78 32.80
C LEU A 243 20.08 -18.28 31.50
N GLY A 244 21.00 -17.51 30.90
CA GLY A 244 21.68 -17.83 29.63
C GLY A 244 20.83 -17.60 28.38
N MET A 245 19.65 -16.98 28.50
CA MET A 245 18.79 -16.67 27.35
C MET A 245 19.34 -15.45 26.62
N VAL A 246 19.66 -15.63 25.34
CA VAL A 246 20.01 -14.57 24.39
C VAL A 246 18.71 -14.16 23.68
N PRO A 247 18.31 -12.88 23.64
CA PRO A 247 17.10 -12.47 22.91
C PRO A 247 17.28 -12.76 21.42
N ASP A 248 16.22 -12.96 20.66
CA ASP A 248 16.25 -13.13 19.20
C ASP A 248 16.26 -11.80 18.45
N MET A 249 15.71 -10.76 19.10
CA MET A 249 15.61 -9.39 18.59
C MET A 249 15.64 -8.39 19.75
N ILE A 250 16.31 -7.26 19.54
CA ILE A 250 16.31 -6.10 20.45
C ILE A 250 15.54 -4.98 19.76
N MET A 251 14.61 -4.37 20.49
CA MET A 251 13.80 -3.23 20.03
C MET A 251 14.05 -2.00 20.89
N ASN A 252 14.18 -0.85 20.22
CA ASN A 252 14.30 0.43 20.87
C ASN A 252 13.01 0.85 21.61
N PRO A 253 13.04 1.24 22.90
CA PRO A 253 11.91 1.89 23.59
C PRO A 253 11.42 3.20 22.96
N HIS A 254 12.24 3.93 22.19
CA HIS A 254 11.99 5.35 21.87
C HIS A 254 10.83 5.52 20.89
N GLY A 255 10.48 4.48 20.12
CA GLY A 255 9.27 4.45 19.28
C GLY A 255 7.96 4.27 20.04
N TYR A 256 7.95 3.76 21.29
CA TYR A 256 6.69 3.46 22.00
C TYR A 256 5.96 4.71 22.50
N PRO A 257 6.61 5.73 23.11
CA PRO A 257 5.91 6.94 23.59
C PRO A 257 5.36 7.81 22.46
N SER A 258 6.04 7.87 21.31
CA SER A 258 5.64 8.69 20.16
C SER A 258 4.54 8.03 19.32
N ARG A 259 4.59 6.71 19.12
CA ARG A 259 3.60 5.96 18.33
C ARG A 259 2.44 5.42 19.18
N MET A 260 2.53 5.52 20.51
CA MET A 260 1.52 5.07 21.47
C MET A 260 1.07 3.59 21.30
N THR A 261 1.96 2.73 20.80
CA THR A 261 1.69 1.31 20.46
C THR A 261 1.69 0.39 21.69
N VAL A 262 0.86 0.72 22.70
CA VAL A 262 0.72 -0.03 23.96
C VAL A 262 0.36 -1.50 23.70
N GLY A 263 -0.41 -1.80 22.66
CA GLY A 263 -0.74 -3.16 22.23
C GLY A 263 0.49 -4.07 21.99
N LYS A 264 1.64 -3.53 21.59
CA LYS A 264 2.87 -4.32 21.42
C LYS A 264 3.58 -4.64 22.74
N LEU A 265 3.39 -3.82 23.77
CA LEU A 265 3.83 -4.17 25.13
C LEU A 265 2.90 -5.22 25.75
N MET A 266 1.59 -5.12 25.47
CA MET A 266 0.59 -6.12 25.84
C MET A 266 0.88 -7.50 25.25
N GLU A 267 1.11 -7.55 23.93
CA GLU A 267 1.49 -8.76 23.19
C GLU A 267 2.72 -9.45 23.83
N LEU A 268 3.74 -8.67 24.21
CA LEU A 268 4.96 -9.20 24.83
C LEU A 268 4.74 -9.79 26.23
N LEU A 269 3.96 -9.13 27.07
CA LEU A 269 3.65 -9.61 28.41
C LEU A 269 2.77 -10.87 28.37
N SER A 270 1.72 -10.83 27.54
CA SER A 270 0.82 -11.95 27.27
C SER A 270 1.58 -13.16 26.71
N SER A 271 2.39 -12.98 25.67
CA SER A 271 3.22 -14.06 25.07
C SER A 271 4.22 -14.65 26.06
N LYS A 272 4.81 -13.82 26.93
CA LYS A 272 5.73 -14.31 27.96
C LYS A 272 5.01 -15.17 29.01
N ASN A 273 3.80 -14.77 29.44
CA ASN A 273 3.03 -15.59 30.36
C ASN A 273 2.47 -16.85 29.69
N ALA A 274 2.11 -16.80 28.40
CA ALA A 274 1.63 -17.96 27.65
C ALA A 274 2.66 -19.11 27.69
N VAL A 275 3.93 -18.79 27.43
CA VAL A 275 5.05 -19.75 27.45
C VAL A 275 5.33 -20.28 28.87
N LEU A 276 5.17 -19.46 29.91
CA LEU A 276 5.41 -19.86 31.30
C LEU A 276 4.27 -20.67 31.92
N SER A 277 3.02 -20.39 31.53
CA SER A 277 1.81 -21.04 32.06
C SER A 277 1.31 -22.21 31.22
N GLY A 278 1.82 -22.37 29.99
CA GLY A 278 1.37 -23.39 29.05
C GLY A 278 -0.02 -23.15 28.48
N ARG A 279 -0.51 -21.90 28.50
CA ARG A 279 -1.83 -21.50 27.99
C ARG A 279 -1.68 -20.54 26.82
N TYR A 280 -2.62 -20.58 25.88
CA TYR A 280 -2.76 -19.51 24.90
C TYR A 280 -3.53 -18.35 25.51
N HIS A 281 -3.09 -17.13 25.21
CA HIS A 281 -3.72 -15.89 25.62
C HIS A 281 -4.24 -15.15 24.40
N TYR A 282 -5.41 -14.54 24.53
CA TYR A 282 -6.14 -13.96 23.40
C TYR A 282 -6.04 -12.44 23.40
N GLY A 283 -5.53 -11.88 22.30
CA GLY A 283 -5.45 -10.44 22.04
C GLY A 283 -6.61 -9.90 21.21
N THR A 284 -7.77 -10.55 21.25
CA THR A 284 -8.94 -10.22 20.41
C THR A 284 -9.37 -8.78 20.62
N ALA A 285 -9.65 -8.06 19.53
CA ALA A 285 -10.17 -6.69 19.59
C ALA A 285 -11.41 -6.65 20.49
N PHE A 286 -11.45 -5.67 21.41
CA PHE A 286 -12.55 -5.44 22.36
C PHE A 286 -12.86 -6.56 23.38
N GLY A 287 -12.10 -7.67 23.43
CA GLY A 287 -12.42 -8.81 24.33
C GLY A 287 -11.25 -9.68 24.82
N GLY A 288 -9.99 -9.23 24.66
CA GLY A 288 -8.80 -10.00 25.06
C GLY A 288 -8.44 -9.98 26.57
N ASP A 289 -7.43 -10.78 26.93
CA ASP A 289 -6.93 -10.94 28.31
C ASP A 289 -6.33 -9.64 28.89
N GLN A 290 -6.54 -9.38 30.19
CA GLN A 290 -6.22 -8.08 30.80
C GLN A 290 -4.75 -7.93 31.27
N VAL A 291 -4.25 -6.70 31.21
CA VAL A 291 -2.86 -6.29 31.55
C VAL A 291 -2.43 -6.67 32.96
N SER A 292 -3.38 -6.62 33.90
CA SER A 292 -3.19 -6.81 35.34
C SER A 292 -2.62 -8.19 35.70
N GLU A 293 -2.75 -9.18 34.83
CA GLU A 293 -2.33 -10.54 35.11
C GLU A 293 -0.83 -10.79 34.88
N PHE A 294 -0.14 -9.99 34.04
CA PHE A 294 1.20 -10.38 33.50
C PHE A 294 2.31 -9.30 33.57
N SER A 295 2.05 -8.11 34.10
CA SER A 295 2.92 -6.94 33.89
C SER A 295 4.18 -6.85 34.78
N LEU A 296 5.33 -7.34 34.30
CA LEU A 296 6.65 -6.93 34.85
C LEU A 296 7.81 -6.97 33.82
N VAL A 297 8.75 -6.03 34.00
CA VAL A 297 10.08 -5.85 33.34
C VAL A 297 10.12 -4.93 32.10
N ARG A 298 11.19 -4.12 32.06
CA ARG A 298 11.48 -2.97 31.18
C ARG A 298 13.01 -2.84 31.11
N SER A 299 13.62 -2.39 29.99
CA SER A 299 14.45 -1.15 29.95
C SER A 299 15.37 -1.00 28.73
N ARG A 300 14.90 -0.17 27.77
CA ARG A 300 15.49 1.07 27.19
C ARG A 300 16.78 1.06 26.33
N GLY A 301 16.92 1.83 25.19
CA GLY A 301 17.64 1.69 23.84
C GLY A 301 18.89 2.54 23.36
N ASP A 302 19.28 2.44 22.06
CA ASP A 302 20.00 3.40 21.13
C ASP A 302 21.52 3.35 20.70
N VAL A 303 21.81 4.05 19.55
CA VAL A 303 23.00 4.69 18.83
C VAL A 303 23.75 4.11 17.53
N GLU A 304 23.17 4.25 16.32
CA GLU A 304 23.84 4.63 15.04
C GLU A 304 24.33 3.65 13.92
N ARG A 305 24.78 4.24 12.79
CA ARG A 305 24.96 3.71 11.41
C ARG A 305 26.26 4.23 10.76
N ALA A 306 26.76 3.56 9.72
CA ALA A 306 27.78 4.06 8.77
C ALA A 306 27.83 3.19 7.48
N VAL A 307 28.31 3.57 6.28
CA VAL A 307 28.47 4.85 5.54
C VAL A 307 28.92 4.51 4.09
N LEU A 308 28.60 5.36 3.08
CA LEU A 308 29.10 5.33 1.66
C LEU A 308 28.65 4.12 0.76
N THR A 309 28.52 4.20 -0.57
CA THR A 309 29.17 5.07 -1.58
C THR A 309 28.26 5.65 -2.69
N ARG A 310 28.49 6.93 -3.01
CA ARG A 310 28.72 7.58 -4.34
C ARG A 310 28.04 6.97 -5.59
N GLN A 311 27.24 7.81 -6.29
CA GLN A 311 25.95 7.41 -6.84
C GLN A 311 25.95 6.64 -8.19
N PRO A 312 24.94 5.75 -8.46
CA PRO A 312 25.09 4.63 -9.43
C PRO A 312 24.25 4.73 -10.76
N THR A 313 23.75 3.64 -11.40
CA THR A 313 23.03 3.60 -12.74
C THR A 313 21.50 3.24 -12.77
N GLU A 314 20.55 4.20 -12.73
CA GLU A 314 19.12 4.07 -12.29
C GLU A 314 18.48 2.64 -12.20
N GLY A 315 18.14 2.22 -10.96
CA GLY A 315 17.43 0.97 -10.65
C GLY A 315 18.26 -0.11 -9.91
N ARG A 316 17.77 -0.62 -8.77
CA ARG A 316 18.48 -1.60 -7.90
C ARG A 316 18.93 -2.87 -8.61
N SER A 317 18.24 -3.27 -9.68
CA SER A 317 18.54 -4.46 -10.50
C SER A 317 19.64 -4.25 -11.56
N ARG A 318 20.14 -3.02 -11.74
CA ARG A 318 21.19 -2.66 -12.71
C ARG A 318 22.35 -1.89 -12.08
N GLU A 319 22.54 -2.04 -10.76
CA GLU A 319 23.56 -1.36 -9.93
C GLU A 319 23.33 0.16 -9.79
N GLY A 320 22.12 0.53 -9.34
CA GLY A 320 21.48 1.75 -9.85
C GLY A 320 21.43 3.09 -9.09
N GLY A 321 21.21 4.12 -9.90
CA GLY A 321 21.38 5.56 -9.75
C GLY A 321 20.50 6.22 -8.72
N LEU A 322 21.13 7.08 -7.92
CA LEU A 322 20.41 8.06 -7.12
C LEU A 322 20.38 9.34 -7.96
N ARG A 323 19.19 9.64 -8.44
CA ARG A 323 18.87 10.82 -9.23
C ARG A 323 18.99 12.08 -8.35
N LEU A 324 19.70 13.09 -8.84
CA LEU A 324 19.59 14.44 -8.27
C LEU A 324 18.40 15.13 -8.95
N GLY A 325 17.31 15.26 -8.22
CA GLY A 325 16.06 15.86 -8.71
C GLY A 325 16.07 17.38 -8.68
N GLU A 326 14.92 17.95 -9.01
CA GLU A 326 14.73 19.42 -9.06
C GLU A 326 14.81 20.03 -7.65
N MET A 327 14.24 19.36 -6.64
CA MET A 327 14.30 19.82 -5.25
C MET A 327 15.73 19.81 -4.71
N GLU A 328 16.50 18.75 -4.98
CA GLU A 328 17.90 18.66 -4.56
C GLU A 328 18.79 19.69 -5.28
N ARG A 329 18.54 19.95 -6.56
CA ARG A 329 19.17 21.04 -7.32
C ARG A 329 18.90 22.39 -6.64
N ASP A 330 17.65 22.65 -6.29
CA ASP A 330 17.23 23.93 -5.72
C ASP A 330 17.82 24.14 -4.31
N CYS A 331 17.99 23.08 -3.52
CA CYS A 331 18.80 23.12 -2.30
C CYS A 331 20.26 23.51 -2.57
N LEU A 332 20.92 22.93 -3.58
CA LEU A 332 22.31 23.28 -3.93
C LEU A 332 22.45 24.75 -4.41
N ILE A 333 21.44 25.27 -5.10
CA ILE A 333 21.37 26.68 -5.49
C ILE A 333 21.23 27.57 -4.25
N ALA A 334 20.38 27.21 -3.29
CA ALA A 334 20.20 27.94 -2.03
C ALA A 334 21.49 27.99 -1.18
N TYR A 335 22.31 26.94 -1.20
CA TYR A 335 23.64 26.93 -0.59
C TYR A 335 24.71 27.73 -1.37
N GLY A 336 24.40 28.24 -2.57
CA GLY A 336 25.36 28.92 -3.44
C GLY A 336 26.44 28.00 -4.02
N ALA A 337 26.24 26.68 -4.00
CA ALA A 337 27.25 25.67 -4.33
C ALA A 337 27.41 25.46 -5.86
N SER A 338 27.66 26.54 -6.61
CA SER A 338 27.67 26.57 -8.08
C SER A 338 28.62 25.55 -8.72
N MET A 339 29.84 25.41 -8.20
CA MET A 339 30.82 24.45 -8.71
C MET A 339 30.43 22.99 -8.44
N LEU A 340 29.80 22.71 -7.29
CA LEU A 340 29.28 21.38 -6.98
C LEU A 340 28.09 21.04 -7.88
N LEU A 341 27.20 22.00 -8.14
CA LEU A 341 26.09 21.84 -9.07
C LEU A 341 26.58 21.56 -10.50
N MET A 342 27.62 22.27 -10.97
CA MET A 342 28.26 22.02 -12.26
C MET A 342 28.96 20.64 -12.31
N GLU A 343 29.65 20.26 -11.24
CA GLU A 343 30.26 18.92 -11.13
C GLU A 343 29.19 17.82 -11.23
N ARG A 344 28.10 17.93 -10.46
CA ARG A 344 27.04 16.93 -10.39
C ARG A 344 26.23 16.81 -11.68
N LEU A 345 25.79 17.95 -12.24
CA LEU A 345 24.90 17.96 -13.42
C LEU A 345 25.63 17.81 -14.76
N MET A 346 26.95 18.01 -14.82
CA MET A 346 27.70 17.96 -16.08
C MET A 346 28.89 17.01 -16.00
N VAL A 347 29.85 17.23 -15.11
CA VAL A 347 31.12 16.49 -15.08
C VAL A 347 30.94 15.02 -14.69
N SER A 348 30.09 14.74 -13.69
CA SER A 348 29.81 13.38 -13.21
C SER A 348 28.56 12.72 -13.82
N SER A 349 27.84 13.42 -14.70
CA SER A 349 26.63 12.91 -15.37
C SER A 349 26.91 12.60 -16.84
N ASP A 350 26.99 13.62 -17.70
CA ASP A 350 26.95 13.45 -19.16
C ASP A 350 27.81 14.46 -19.94
N GLU A 351 29.01 14.83 -19.44
CA GLU A 351 29.94 15.73 -20.15
C GLU A 351 30.23 15.24 -21.58
N PHE A 352 29.84 16.04 -22.57
CA PHE A 352 30.11 15.78 -23.98
C PHE A 352 30.77 16.99 -24.67
N LYS A 353 31.62 16.72 -25.66
CA LYS A 353 32.33 17.76 -26.44
C LYS A 353 31.67 17.91 -27.81
N VAL A 354 31.30 19.13 -28.16
CA VAL A 354 30.60 19.49 -29.40
C VAL A 354 31.36 20.57 -30.14
N GLU A 355 31.45 20.43 -31.46
CA GLU A 355 31.94 21.47 -32.36
C GLU A 355 30.78 22.40 -32.73
N VAL A 356 30.92 23.71 -32.54
CA VAL A 356 29.90 24.72 -32.84
C VAL A 356 30.49 25.81 -33.72
N CYS A 357 29.74 26.20 -34.75
CA CYS A 357 30.15 27.25 -35.69
C CYS A 357 29.85 28.65 -35.13
N SER A 358 30.87 29.48 -34.95
CA SER A 358 30.76 30.87 -34.47
C SER A 358 29.93 31.77 -35.39
N ASP A 359 29.88 31.49 -36.70
CA ASP A 359 29.20 32.37 -37.67
C ASP A 359 27.68 32.13 -37.74
N CYS A 360 27.22 30.89 -37.51
CA CYS A 360 25.80 30.54 -37.61
C CYS A 360 25.18 29.97 -36.33
N GLY A 361 25.98 29.71 -35.30
CA GLY A 361 25.57 29.18 -34.01
C GLY A 361 25.07 27.72 -34.03
N LEU A 362 25.35 26.98 -35.11
CA LEU A 362 24.90 25.59 -35.27
C LEU A 362 26.02 24.59 -34.97
N ILE A 363 25.61 23.41 -34.52
CA ILE A 363 26.50 22.26 -34.29
C ILE A 363 27.08 21.79 -35.63
N GLY A 364 28.41 21.64 -35.69
CA GLY A 364 29.16 21.04 -36.79
C GLY A 364 29.48 19.56 -36.55
N TYR A 365 30.16 18.94 -37.52
CA TYR A 365 30.56 17.54 -37.44
C TYR A 365 31.92 17.31 -38.14
N HIS A 366 32.90 16.78 -37.40
CA HIS A 366 34.25 16.46 -37.86
C HIS A 366 34.97 17.66 -38.52
N GLY A 367 35.01 18.79 -37.82
CA GLY A 367 35.70 19.98 -38.30
C GLY A 367 35.04 20.65 -39.52
N TRP A 368 33.76 20.37 -39.78
CA TRP A 368 32.99 20.97 -40.87
C TRP A 368 31.61 21.48 -40.41
N CYS A 369 31.23 22.67 -40.90
CA CYS A 369 29.87 23.21 -40.76
C CYS A 369 29.09 23.07 -42.08
N GLN A 370 28.07 22.22 -42.10
CA GLN A 370 27.23 22.00 -43.29
C GLN A 370 26.48 23.26 -43.75
N ASN A 371 26.09 24.14 -42.81
CA ASN A 371 25.34 25.36 -43.12
C ASN A 371 26.23 26.45 -43.75
N CYS A 372 27.38 26.77 -43.13
CA CYS A 372 28.32 27.77 -43.66
C CYS A 372 29.26 27.21 -44.75
N ARG A 373 29.30 25.89 -44.95
CA ARG A 373 30.23 25.18 -45.85
C ARG A 373 31.69 25.58 -45.61
N SER A 374 32.06 25.67 -44.34
CA SER A 374 33.37 26.13 -43.88
C SER A 374 33.85 25.32 -42.66
N SER A 375 35.18 25.32 -42.47
CA SER A 375 35.87 24.74 -41.30
C SER A 375 36.57 25.80 -40.44
N LYS A 376 36.62 27.07 -40.88
CA LYS A 376 37.44 28.13 -40.29
C LYS A 376 36.90 28.68 -38.96
N SER A 377 35.60 28.55 -38.71
CA SER A 377 34.87 29.21 -37.61
C SER A 377 34.28 28.21 -36.61
N LEU A 378 34.88 27.03 -36.46
CA LEU A 378 34.44 26.01 -35.50
C LEU A 378 35.18 26.11 -34.17
N ALA A 379 34.43 26.02 -33.07
CA ALA A 379 34.94 26.02 -31.70
C ALA A 379 34.47 24.76 -30.95
N ASN A 380 35.34 24.21 -30.10
CA ASN A 380 35.03 23.07 -29.24
C ASN A 380 34.44 23.54 -27.90
N ILE A 381 33.26 23.05 -27.55
CA ILE A 381 32.53 23.40 -26.32
C ILE A 381 32.21 22.12 -25.56
N LYS A 382 32.29 22.17 -24.23
CA LYS A 382 31.75 21.13 -23.35
C LYS A 382 30.29 21.48 -23.00
N ILE A 383 29.35 20.58 -23.26
CA ILE A 383 27.95 20.68 -22.81
C ILE A 383 27.44 19.31 -22.33
N PRO A 384 26.39 19.26 -21.49
CA PRO A 384 25.64 18.02 -21.25
C PRO A 384 25.18 17.36 -22.57
N TYR A 385 25.35 16.06 -22.70
CA TYR A 385 24.85 15.29 -23.84
C TYR A 385 23.34 15.43 -24.02
N ALA A 386 22.57 15.51 -22.93
CA ALA A 386 21.13 15.78 -22.96
C ALA A 386 20.81 17.12 -23.64
N CYS A 387 21.63 18.15 -23.42
CA CYS A 387 21.47 19.46 -24.07
C CYS A 387 21.76 19.40 -25.58
N LYS A 388 22.78 18.64 -25.99
CA LYS A 388 23.04 18.35 -27.41
C LYS A 388 21.84 17.67 -28.07
N LEU A 389 21.25 16.66 -27.43
CA LEU A 389 20.09 15.94 -27.95
C LEU A 389 18.88 16.87 -28.09
N LEU A 390 18.58 17.67 -27.07
CA LEU A 390 17.51 18.68 -27.11
C LEU A 390 17.65 19.64 -28.29
N PHE A 391 18.87 20.09 -28.61
CA PHE A 391 19.10 20.95 -29.79
C PHE A 391 18.82 20.24 -31.12
N GLN A 392 19.04 18.93 -31.21
CA GLN A 392 18.70 18.14 -32.40
C GLN A 392 17.18 17.90 -32.50
N GLU A 393 16.51 17.67 -31.37
CA GLU A 393 15.05 17.53 -31.32
C GLU A 393 14.34 18.84 -31.72
N LEU A 394 14.78 19.98 -31.17
CA LEU A 394 14.28 21.30 -31.55
C LEU A 394 14.43 21.57 -33.06
N GLN A 395 15.60 21.23 -33.63
CA GLN A 395 15.83 21.38 -35.08
C GLN A 395 14.88 20.51 -35.91
N SER A 396 14.52 19.31 -35.45
CA SER A 396 13.54 18.47 -36.14
C SER A 396 12.11 19.04 -36.10
N MET A 397 11.81 19.87 -35.10
CA MET A 397 10.57 20.64 -34.97
C MET A 397 10.63 22.03 -35.65
N ASN A 398 11.62 22.28 -36.53
CA ASN A 398 11.90 23.58 -37.18
C ASN A 398 12.23 24.74 -36.22
N ILE A 399 12.55 24.45 -34.95
CA ILE A 399 13.05 25.45 -33.99
C ILE A 399 14.58 25.42 -34.07
N VAL A 400 15.20 26.54 -34.42
CA VAL A 400 16.65 26.61 -34.67
C VAL A 400 17.39 27.24 -33.47
N PRO A 401 17.89 26.45 -32.50
CA PRO A 401 18.74 26.96 -31.44
C PRO A 401 20.09 27.40 -32.04
N ARG A 402 20.36 28.70 -32.00
CA ARG A 402 21.66 29.28 -32.38
C ARG A 402 22.43 29.65 -31.12
N LEU A 403 23.68 29.20 -31.04
CA LEU A 403 24.60 29.51 -29.94
C LEU A 403 25.52 30.68 -30.33
N GLU A 404 25.56 31.71 -29.49
CA GLU A 404 26.55 32.79 -29.60
C GLU A 404 27.74 32.50 -28.69
N LEU A 405 28.95 32.64 -29.21
CA LEU A 405 30.17 32.19 -28.53
C LEU A 405 31.07 33.37 -28.14
N ALA A 406 31.31 33.52 -26.83
CA ALA A 406 32.29 34.45 -26.28
C ALA A 406 33.59 33.71 -25.88
N ARG A 407 34.70 34.45 -25.81
CA ARG A 407 35.96 33.91 -25.27
C ARG A 407 35.86 33.74 -23.76
N TYR A 408 36.32 32.58 -23.26
CA TYR A 408 36.34 32.28 -21.83
C TYR A 408 37.36 33.14 -21.04
N THR A 409 38.46 33.51 -21.69
CA THR A 409 39.42 34.49 -21.19
C THR A 409 39.17 35.83 -21.88
N GLN A 410 39.09 36.91 -21.08
CA GLN A 410 39.31 38.27 -21.59
C GLN A 410 40.79 38.48 -21.91
#